data_AF-A0A450VBJ4-F1
#
_entry.id   AF-A0A450VBJ4-F1
#
_cell.length_a   1.000
_cell.length_b   1.000
_cell.length_c   1.000
_cell.angle_alpha   90.00
_cell.angle_beta   90.00
_cell.angle_gamma   90.00
#
_symmetry.space_group_name_H-M   'P 1'
#
loop_
_entity.id
_entity.type
_entity.pdbx_description
1 polymer ?
#
loop_
_entity_poly.entity_id
_entity_poly.type
_entity_poly.pdbx_seq_one_letter_code
_entity_poly.pdbx_strand_id
1 'polypeptide(L)'
;GYGPKQAHKLACHRRQTKNSARITPKRWNFIEQLLGEDWSPEQISLWLEEQNRPAVSHEWIYQYILRDKRHGGNLHTHLRCQKKRKKRYGAHERRGQLPNSVSIEERPAIVACHERLGDWELDTIIGSRPLSR
;
A
#
# COMPACT_ATOMS: atom_id res chain seq x y z
N GLY A 1 -17.87 -33.69 -18.24
CA GLY A 1 -17.56 -32.27 -18.48
C GLY A 1 -17.47 -31.52 -17.17
N TYR A 2 -16.68 -30.44 -17.10
CA TYR A 2 -16.53 -29.63 -15.88
C TYR A 2 -17.83 -28.88 -15.53
N GLY A 3 -18.36 -29.10 -14.32
CA GLY A 3 -19.60 -28.51 -13.83
C GLY A 3 -19.35 -27.32 -12.89
N PRO A 4 -19.33 -26.07 -13.38
CA PRO A 4 -18.92 -24.91 -12.57
C PRO A 4 -19.79 -24.67 -11.34
N LYS A 5 -21.10 -24.95 -11.42
CA LYS A 5 -22.03 -24.80 -10.28
C LYS A 5 -21.76 -25.80 -9.15
N GLN A 6 -21.46 -27.05 -9.49
CA GLN A 6 -21.09 -28.09 -8.51
C GLN A 6 -19.72 -27.81 -7.90
N ALA A 7 -18.74 -27.44 -8.72
CA ALA A 7 -17.41 -27.05 -8.25
C ALA A 7 -17.47 -25.87 -7.27
N HIS A 8 -18.29 -24.85 -7.57
CA HIS A 8 -18.51 -23.71 -6.68
C HIS A 8 -19.17 -24.13 -5.35
N LYS A 9 -20.25 -24.93 -5.38
CA LYS A 9 -20.87 -25.46 -4.16
C LYS A 9 -19.88 -26.22 -3.27
N LEU A 10 -19.10 -27.12 -3.85
CA LEU A 10 -18.08 -27.90 -3.13
C LEU A 10 -16.95 -27.00 -2.57
N ALA A 11 -16.59 -25.93 -3.28
CA ALA A 11 -15.61 -24.95 -2.79
C ALA A 11 -16.17 -24.12 -1.61
N CYS A 12 -17.42 -23.67 -1.70
CA CYS A 12 -18.10 -22.96 -0.61
C CYS A 12 -18.23 -23.83 0.63
N HIS A 13 -18.60 -25.11 0.47
CA HIS A 13 -18.69 -26.05 1.58
C HIS A 13 -17.33 -26.27 2.26
N ARG A 14 -16.26 -26.50 1.48
CA ARG A 14 -14.88 -26.60 2.01
C ARG A 14 -14.40 -25.32 2.71
N ARG A 15 -14.87 -24.14 2.28
CA ARG A 15 -14.55 -22.87 2.92
C ARG A 15 -15.23 -22.74 4.29
N GLN A 16 -16.47 -23.18 4.40
CA GLN A 16 -17.21 -23.15 5.67
C GLN A 16 -16.59 -24.09 6.71
N THR A 17 -16.14 -25.29 6.30
CA THR A 17 -15.55 -26.27 7.22
C THR A 17 -14.12 -25.94 7.65
N LYS A 18 -13.40 -25.09 6.91
CA LYS A 18 -12.04 -24.64 7.27
C LYS A 18 -11.97 -23.44 8.20
N ASN A 19 -13.09 -22.74 8.43
CA ASN A 19 -13.13 -21.55 9.28
C ASN A 19 -13.26 -21.93 10.76
N SER A 20 -12.25 -22.59 11.33
CA SER A 20 -12.08 -22.51 12.78
C SER A 20 -11.49 -21.15 13.13
N ALA A 21 -12.05 -20.48 14.14
CA ALA A 21 -11.51 -19.22 14.62
C ALA A 21 -10.12 -19.47 15.22
N ARG A 22 -9.06 -19.15 14.47
CA ARG A 22 -7.66 -19.27 14.91
C ARG A 22 -7.33 -18.42 16.14
N ILE A 23 -8.14 -17.39 16.41
CA ILE A 23 -7.93 -16.42 17.49
C ILE A 23 -9.10 -16.53 18.46
N THR A 24 -8.79 -16.74 19.75
CA THR A 24 -9.80 -16.87 20.80
C THR A 24 -10.43 -15.52 21.15
N PRO A 25 -11.70 -15.47 21.56
CA PRO A 25 -12.38 -14.22 21.95
C PRO A 25 -11.63 -13.43 23.03
N LYS A 26 -11.05 -14.13 24.02
CA LYS A 26 -10.24 -13.52 25.09
C LYS A 26 -9.06 -12.71 24.55
N ARG A 27 -8.47 -13.13 23.42
CA ARG A 27 -7.37 -12.38 22.76
C ARG A 27 -7.89 -11.12 22.09
N TRP A 28 -9.05 -11.19 21.44
CA TRP A 28 -9.66 -10.01 20.84
C TRP A 28 -9.96 -8.94 21.88
N ASN A 29 -10.49 -9.32 23.05
CA ASN A 29 -10.72 -8.36 24.14
C ASN A 29 -9.42 -7.64 24.56
N PHE A 30 -8.30 -8.36 24.62
CA PHE A 30 -7.01 -7.77 24.96
C PHE A 30 -6.47 -6.84 23.86
N ILE A 31 -6.64 -7.22 22.59
CA ILE A 31 -6.29 -6.37 21.44
C ILE A 31 -7.15 -5.10 21.44
N GLU A 32 -8.44 -5.20 21.74
CA GLU A 32 -9.34 -4.04 21.85
C GLU A 32 -8.94 -3.09 22.98
N GLN A 33 -8.49 -3.61 24.12
CA GLN A 33 -7.95 -2.79 25.21
C GLN A 33 -6.71 -2.00 24.75
N LEU A 34 -5.76 -2.67 24.10
CA LEU A 34 -4.56 -2.00 23.58
C LEU A 34 -4.89 -0.98 22.48
N LEU A 35 -5.85 -1.29 21.60
CA LEU A 35 -6.35 -0.32 20.61
C LEU A 35 -6.97 0.89 21.31
N GLY A 36 -7.70 0.71 22.41
CA GLY A 36 -8.27 1.80 23.20
C GLY A 36 -7.21 2.69 23.86
N GLU A 37 -6.00 2.18 24.07
CA GLU A 37 -4.81 2.92 24.53
C GLU A 37 -4.00 3.54 23.36
N ASP A 38 -4.59 3.61 22.16
CA ASP A 38 -3.99 4.16 20.94
C ASP A 38 -2.72 3.44 20.43
N TRP A 39 -2.59 2.14 20.74
CA TRP A 39 -1.52 1.32 20.17
C TRP A 39 -1.78 1.02 18.69
N SER A 40 -0.74 1.14 17.85
CA SER A 40 -0.81 0.77 16.44
C SER A 40 -0.91 -0.76 16.28
N PRO A 41 -1.65 -1.28 15.28
CA PRO A 41 -1.70 -2.72 14.99
C PRO A 41 -0.32 -3.39 14.85
N GLU A 42 0.68 -2.68 14.30
CA GLU A 42 2.06 -3.19 14.24
C GLU A 42 2.70 -3.30 15.63
N GLN A 43 2.46 -2.34 16.52
CA GLN A 43 2.98 -2.35 17.89
C GLN A 43 2.36 -3.49 18.70
N ILE A 44 1.05 -3.71 18.54
CA ILE A 44 0.34 -4.82 19.20
C ILE A 44 0.91 -6.16 18.72
N SER A 45 1.13 -6.31 17.41
CA SER A 45 1.72 -7.52 16.84
C SER A 45 3.12 -7.80 17.41
N LEU A 46 3.98 -6.77 17.45
CA LEU A 46 5.34 -6.89 17.98
C LEU A 46 5.35 -7.20 19.48
N TRP A 47 4.52 -6.50 20.25
CA TRP A 47 4.40 -6.72 21.69
C TRP A 47 3.91 -8.14 22.00
N LEU A 48 2.97 -8.68 21.22
CA LEU A 48 2.51 -10.06 21.39
C LEU A 48 3.63 -11.08 21.15
N GLU A 49 4.49 -10.82 20.18
CA GLU A 49 5.67 -11.64 19.87
C GLU A 49 6.69 -11.60 21.01
N GLU A 50 7.01 -10.40 21.52
CA GLU A 50 7.92 -10.22 22.67
C GLU A 50 7.42 -10.91 23.94
N GLN A 51 6.11 -10.91 24.19
CA GLN A 51 5.50 -11.57 25.34
C GLN A 51 5.34 -13.08 25.16
N ASN A 52 5.92 -13.66 24.10
CA ASN A 52 5.83 -15.07 23.73
C ASN A 52 4.38 -15.59 23.68
N ARG A 53 3.45 -14.69 23.29
CA ARG A 53 2.04 -15.01 23.09
C ARG A 53 1.83 -15.42 21.64
N PRO A 54 0.75 -16.16 21.34
CA PRO A 54 0.45 -16.54 19.96
C PRO A 54 0.32 -15.30 19.07
N ALA A 55 1.28 -15.14 18.16
CA ALA A 55 1.40 -13.96 17.33
C ALA A 55 0.13 -13.76 16.47
N VAL A 56 -0.40 -12.55 16.52
CA VAL A 56 -1.47 -12.11 15.63
C VAL A 56 -0.87 -11.13 14.64
N SER A 57 -0.96 -11.44 13.35
CA SER A 57 -0.49 -10.53 12.30
C SER A 57 -1.23 -9.20 12.40
N HIS A 58 -0.50 -8.09 12.32
CA HIS A 58 -1.06 -6.74 12.24
C HIS A 58 -2.12 -6.60 11.13
N GLU A 59 -2.00 -7.34 10.02
CA GLU A 59 -3.00 -7.37 8.95
C GLU A 59 -4.34 -7.95 9.42
N TRP A 60 -4.33 -8.96 10.29
CA TRP A 60 -5.56 -9.51 10.88
C TRP A 60 -6.24 -8.51 11.81
N ILE A 61 -5.44 -7.74 12.56
CA ILE A 61 -5.94 -6.66 13.42
C ILE A 61 -6.56 -5.56 12.53
N TYR A 62 -5.91 -5.18 11.43
CA TYR A 62 -6.49 -4.24 10.46
C TYR A 62 -7.82 -4.74 9.87
N GLN A 63 -7.90 -6.01 9.48
CA GLN A 63 -9.15 -6.61 8.97
C GLN A 63 -10.25 -6.61 10.04
N TYR A 64 -9.91 -6.85 11.30
CA TYR A 64 -10.85 -6.78 12.42
C TYR A 64 -11.39 -5.36 12.61
N ILE A 65 -10.52 -4.36 12.68
CA ILE A 65 -10.90 -2.95 12.78
C ILE A 65 -11.79 -2.52 11.60
N LEU A 66 -11.46 -2.97 10.39
CA LEU A 66 -12.27 -2.67 9.20
C LEU A 66 -13.65 -3.33 9.28
N ARG A 67 -13.74 -4.54 9.83
CA ARG A 67 -15.01 -5.23 10.06
C ARG A 67 -15.85 -4.52 11.12
N ASP A 68 -15.24 -4.17 12.25
CA ASP A 68 -15.88 -3.37 13.31
C ASP A 68 -16.44 -2.06 12.76
N LYS A 69 -15.63 -1.32 12.00
CA LYS A 69 -16.05 -0.09 11.31
C LYS A 69 -17.26 -0.29 10.39
N ARG A 70 -17.36 -1.42 9.69
CA ARG A 70 -18.53 -1.75 8.84
C ARG A 70 -19.78 -2.04 9.66
N HIS A 71 -19.62 -2.52 10.89
CA HIS A 71 -20.71 -2.73 11.85
C HIS A 71 -21.06 -1.49 12.67
N GLY A 72 -20.37 -0.36 12.44
CA GLY A 72 -20.62 0.91 13.13
C GLY A 72 -19.79 1.10 14.39
N GLY A 73 -18.79 0.25 14.65
CA GLY A 73 -17.88 0.40 15.78
C GLY A 73 -16.84 1.50 15.60
N ASN A 74 -16.18 1.83 16.71
CA ASN A 74 -15.28 2.96 16.86
C ASN A 74 -13.79 2.57 16.94
N LEU A 75 -13.41 1.30 16.83
CA LEU A 75 -11.99 0.90 16.95
C LEU A 75 -11.07 1.63 15.96
N HIS A 76 -11.61 1.97 14.79
CA HIS A 76 -10.87 2.68 13.76
C HIS A 76 -10.50 4.13 14.12
N THR A 77 -11.11 4.74 15.14
CA THR A 77 -10.77 6.10 15.58
C THR A 77 -9.45 6.14 16.32
N HIS A 78 -9.02 5.03 16.91
CA HIS A 78 -7.73 4.92 17.60
C HIS A 78 -6.54 4.78 16.64
N LEU A 79 -6.79 4.61 15.34
CA LEU A 79 -5.71 4.58 14.35
C LEU A 79 -5.15 5.98 14.11
N ARG A 80 -3.82 6.09 14.16
CA ARG A 80 -3.05 7.34 13.93
C ARG A 80 -3.42 8.07 12.63
N CYS A 81 -3.76 7.32 11.59
CA CYS A 81 -4.07 7.86 10.26
C CYS A 81 -5.58 7.84 9.97
N GLN A 82 -6.30 8.83 10.48
CA GLN A 82 -7.75 9.00 10.20
C GLN A 82 -8.05 9.73 8.89
N LYS A 83 -7.03 10.36 8.28
CA LYS A 83 -7.21 11.19 7.09
C LYS A 83 -7.56 10.31 5.89
N LYS A 84 -8.66 10.65 5.21
CA LYS A 84 -8.96 10.07 3.90
C LYS A 84 -7.79 10.32 2.95
N ARG A 85 -7.25 9.26 2.36
CA ARG A 85 -6.21 9.38 1.34
C ARG A 85 -6.80 10.17 0.17
N LYS A 86 -6.30 11.39 -0.04
CA LYS A 86 -6.67 12.20 -1.20
C LYS A 86 -5.92 11.69 -2.42
N LYS A 87 -6.62 11.52 -3.54
CA LYS A 87 -5.98 11.28 -4.84
C LYS A 87 -5.09 12.48 -5.14
N ARG A 88 -3.82 12.25 -5.47
CA ARG A 88 -2.95 13.30 -6.02
C ARG A 88 -3.29 13.40 -7.50
N TYR A 89 -3.89 14.51 -7.91
CA TYR A 89 -3.99 14.85 -9.32
C TYR A 89 -2.59 15.29 -9.80
N GLY A 90 -2.21 14.92 -11.02
CA GLY A 90 -0.99 15.46 -11.63
C GLY A 90 -1.11 16.98 -11.66
N ALA A 91 -0.13 17.68 -11.08
CA ALA A 91 -0.06 19.12 -11.24
C ALA A 91 0.33 19.44 -12.69
N HIS A 92 -0.22 20.50 -13.28
CA HIS A 92 0.34 21.04 -14.51
C HIS A 92 1.83 21.35 -14.28
N GLU A 93 2.68 20.89 -15.19
CA GLU A 93 4.11 21.14 -15.12
C GLU A 93 4.37 22.64 -15.34
N ARG A 94 4.72 23.34 -14.25
CA ARG A 94 4.99 24.79 -14.25
C ARG A 94 6.46 25.14 -14.46
N ARG A 95 7.34 24.14 -14.51
CA ARG A 95 8.79 24.35 -14.54
C ARG A 95 9.26 24.93 -15.89
N GLY A 96 8.49 24.75 -16.95
CA GLY A 96 8.89 25.16 -18.30
C GLY A 96 10.07 24.35 -18.82
N GLN A 97 10.56 24.68 -20.01
CA GLN A 97 11.84 24.18 -20.51
C GLN A 97 12.98 24.99 -19.90
N LEU A 98 14.13 24.36 -19.69
CA LEU A 98 15.31 25.03 -19.15
C LEU A 98 15.80 26.07 -20.18
N PRO A 99 15.90 27.37 -19.82
CA PRO A 99 16.44 28.36 -20.73
C PRO A 99 17.92 28.04 -21.01
N ASN A 100 18.33 28.13 -22.27
CA ASN A 100 19.68 27.80 -22.76
C ASN A 100 20.05 26.31 -22.70
N SER A 101 19.08 25.39 -22.81
CA SER A 101 19.40 23.99 -23.07
C SER A 101 20.10 23.86 -24.43
N VAL A 102 21.32 23.32 -24.44
CA VAL A 102 22.06 23.02 -25.67
C VAL A 102 21.50 21.74 -26.28
N SER A 103 21.32 21.72 -27.60
CA SER A 103 20.86 20.51 -28.29
C SER A 103 21.90 19.40 -28.14
N ILE A 104 21.46 18.13 -28.05
CA ILE A 104 22.37 16.97 -28.07
C ILE A 104 23.26 16.99 -29.33
N GLU A 105 22.75 17.57 -30.43
CA GLU A 105 23.48 17.70 -31.70
C GLU A 105 24.64 18.70 -31.63
N GLU A 106 24.58 19.68 -30.72
CA GLU A 106 25.57 20.74 -30.58
C GLU A 106 26.66 20.40 -29.55
N ARG A 107 26.64 19.18 -29.00
CA ARG A 107 27.60 18.78 -27.96
C ARG A 107 29.02 18.63 -28.51
N PRO A 108 30.06 18.99 -27.71
CA PRO A 108 31.45 18.78 -28.11
C PRO A 108 31.78 17.29 -28.18
N ALA A 109 32.63 16.90 -29.14
CA ALA A 109 32.98 15.51 -29.43
C ALA A 109 33.56 14.75 -28.22
N ILE A 110 34.22 15.44 -27.29
CA ILE A 110 34.78 14.87 -26.06
C ILE A 110 33.72 14.17 -25.19
N VAL A 111 32.47 14.60 -25.26
CA VAL A 111 31.35 13.99 -24.52
C VAL A 111 31.10 12.57 -25.00
N ALA A 112 31.31 12.29 -26.29
CA ALA A 112 31.18 10.93 -26.85
C ALA A 112 32.27 9.97 -26.37
N CYS A 113 33.41 10.49 -25.90
CA CYS A 113 34.50 9.66 -25.36
C CYS A 113 34.24 9.21 -23.91
N HIS A 114 33.30 9.85 -23.18
CA HIS A 114 32.97 9.52 -21.78
C HIS A 114 34.17 9.60 -20.80
N GLU A 115 35.21 10.37 -21.12
CA GLU A 115 36.45 10.45 -20.34
C GLU A 115 36.42 11.51 -19.23
N ARG A 116 35.48 12.47 -19.30
CA ARG A 116 35.36 13.60 -18.37
C ARG A 116 34.26 13.37 -17.33
N LEU A 117 34.60 13.58 -16.06
CA LEU A 117 33.62 13.63 -14.98
C LEU A 117 32.80 14.92 -15.07
N GLY A 118 31.47 14.80 -15.10
CA GLY A 118 30.54 15.94 -15.13
C GLY A 118 29.56 15.95 -16.30
N ASP A 119 29.78 15.11 -17.31
CA ASP A 119 28.88 14.95 -18.46
C ASP A 119 27.82 13.87 -18.17
N TRP A 120 26.87 14.17 -17.28
CA TRP A 120 25.76 13.28 -16.95
C TRP A 120 24.51 13.69 -17.73
N GLU A 121 24.17 12.95 -18.78
CA GLU A 121 22.96 13.17 -19.56
C GLU A 121 21.79 12.35 -19.01
N LEU A 122 20.61 12.95 -18.94
CA LEU A 122 19.34 12.27 -18.62
C LEU A 122 18.51 12.18 -19.90
N ASP A 123 18.22 10.96 -20.37
CA ASP A 123 17.36 10.74 -21.54
C ASP A 123 15.95 11.28 -21.26
N THR A 124 15.63 12.42 -21.88
CA THR A 124 14.28 13.00 -21.80
C THR A 124 13.43 12.44 -22.93
N ILE A 125 12.66 11.39 -22.65
CA ILE A 125 11.66 10.86 -23.58
C ILE A 125 10.42 11.76 -23.52
N ILE A 126 10.24 12.62 -24.52
CA ILE A 126 9.02 13.41 -24.68
C ILE A 126 7.95 12.51 -25.32
N GLY A 127 6.91 12.18 -24.54
CA GLY A 127 5.75 11.46 -25.07
C GLY A 127 5.01 12.27 -26.13
N SER A 128 4.53 11.60 -27.17
CA SER A 128 3.73 12.20 -28.25
C SER A 128 2.56 13.01 -27.69
N ARG A 129 2.48 14.30 -28.03
CA ARG A 129 1.36 15.17 -27.66
C ARG A 129 0.10 14.71 -28.42
N PRO A 130 -1.05 14.52 -27.77
CA PRO A 130 -2.29 14.33 -28.50
C PRO A 130 -2.60 15.59 -29.31
N LEU A 131 -2.84 15.43 -30.61
CA LEU A 131 -3.39 16.48 -31.47
C LEU A 131 -4.70 16.98 -30.83
N SER A 132 -4.73 18.24 -30.39
CA SER A 132 -5.98 18.89 -30.00
C SER A 132 -6.82 19.08 -31.26
N ARG A 133 -8.05 18.55 -31.26
CA ARG A 133 -9.11 18.98 -32.18
C ARG A 133 -9.57 20.39 -31.84
#